data_AF-A0A8X7BQJ5-F1
#
_entry.id   AF-A0A8X7BQJ5-F1
#
_cell.length_a   1.000
_cell.length_b   1.000
_cell.length_c   1.000
_cell.angle_alpha   90.00
_cell.angle_beta   90.00
_cell.angle_gamma   90.00
#
_symmetry.space_group_name_H-M   'P 1'
#
loop_
_entity.id
_entity.type
_entity.pdbx_description
1 polymer ?
#
loop_
_entity_poly.entity_id
_entity_poly.type
_entity_poly.pdbx_seq_one_letter_code
_entity_poly.pdbx_strand_id
1 'polypeptide(L)'
;MVIYLEACESGSMFENILPNNIKVYATTAANSEESSYACYFDDKRGTYLGDSYSVQWMEDSDQEVLTTETLQKQFKIIKKETTESHVQEFGDMSIAQLHVSEFQGRKDSKPVFVPKVEKDSIRSRDVHIEIV
;
A
#
# COMPACT_ATOMS: atom_id res chain seq x y z
N MET A 1 11.28 5.56 -11.74
CA MET A 1 10.04 6.10 -11.13
C MET A 1 9.34 4.96 -10.40
N VAL A 2 8.72 5.24 -9.26
CA VAL A 2 7.98 4.26 -8.45
C VAL A 2 6.57 4.80 -8.20
N ILE A 3 5.55 3.96 -8.34
CA ILE A 3 4.14 4.31 -8.17
C ILE A 3 3.50 3.38 -7.15
N TYR A 4 2.86 3.95 -6.13
CA TYR A 4 1.98 3.24 -5.20
C TYR A 4 0.57 3.71 -5.50
N LEU A 5 -0.34 2.79 -5.81
CA LEU A 5 -1.70 3.13 -6.21
C LEU A 5 -2.73 2.48 -5.28
N GLU A 6 -3.32 3.31 -4.43
CA GLU A 6 -4.51 2.98 -3.65
C GLU A 6 -5.76 3.37 -4.43
N ALA A 7 -6.48 2.38 -4.95
CA ALA A 7 -7.78 2.55 -5.57
C ALA A 7 -8.47 1.19 -5.74
N CYS A 8 -9.80 1.23 -5.91
CA CYS A 8 -10.51 0.08 -6.43
C CYS A 8 -10.04 -0.23 -7.85
N GLU A 9 -9.96 -1.52 -8.17
CA GLU A 9 -9.55 -2.03 -9.48
C GLU A 9 -8.18 -1.51 -9.95
N SER A 10 -7.30 -1.12 -9.02
CA SER A 10 -6.03 -0.44 -9.31
C SER A 10 -5.09 -1.22 -10.24
N GLY A 11 -5.18 -2.56 -10.27
CA GLY A 11 -4.42 -3.40 -11.20
C GLY A 11 -4.72 -3.08 -12.66
N SER A 12 -5.95 -2.67 -12.97
CA SER A 12 -6.38 -2.32 -14.34
C SER A 12 -5.63 -1.12 -14.94
N MET A 13 -5.01 -0.29 -14.10
CA MET A 13 -4.24 0.87 -14.54
C MET A 13 -2.89 0.50 -15.16
N PHE A 14 -2.41 -0.73 -14.93
CA PHE A 14 -1.08 -1.17 -15.36
C PHE A 14 -1.08 -2.53 -16.08
N GLU A 15 -2.07 -3.39 -15.80
CA GLU A 15 -2.21 -4.69 -16.43
C GLU A 15 -2.28 -4.57 -17.96
N ASN A 16 -1.35 -5.24 -18.65
CA ASN A 16 -1.18 -5.17 -20.12
C ASN A 16 -0.90 -3.76 -20.70
N ILE A 17 -0.64 -2.77 -19.86
CA ILE A 17 -0.40 -1.37 -20.27
C ILE A 17 1.03 -0.94 -19.95
N LEU A 18 1.53 -1.22 -18.73
CA LEU A 18 2.83 -0.75 -18.28
C LEU A 18 3.96 -1.67 -18.78
N PRO A 19 4.82 -1.22 -19.71
CA PRO A 19 5.93 -2.05 -20.16
C PRO A 19 7.04 -2.11 -19.10
N ASN A 20 7.81 -3.19 -19.11
CA ASN A 20 8.87 -3.45 -18.12
C ASN A 20 10.24 -2.84 -18.47
N ASN A 21 10.34 -2.04 -19.53
CA ASN A 21 11.61 -1.53 -20.07
C ASN A 21 11.73 0.01 -20.08
N ILE A 22 10.84 0.72 -19.36
CA ILE A 22 10.81 2.20 -19.29
C ILE A 22 11.22 2.77 -17.93
N LYS A 23 11.83 1.96 -17.06
CA LYS A 23 12.31 2.37 -15.73
C LYS A 23 11.21 2.90 -14.80
N VAL A 24 10.07 2.21 -14.82
CA VAL A 24 8.92 2.43 -13.94
C VAL A 24 8.59 1.14 -13.21
N TYR A 25 8.38 1.21 -11.90
CA TYR A 25 7.84 0.15 -11.06
C TYR A 25 6.55 0.64 -10.42
N ALA A 26 5.54 -0.21 -10.35
CA ALA A 26 4.26 0.12 -9.73
C ALA A 26 3.81 -1.00 -8.81
N THR A 27 3.18 -0.63 -7.69
CA THR A 27 2.43 -1.52 -6.81
C THR A 27 1.01 -0.97 -6.62
N THR A 28 0.06 -1.87 -6.46
CA THR A 28 -1.39 -1.59 -6.49
C THR A 28 -2.06 -2.26 -5.31
N ALA A 29 -3.05 -1.60 -4.71
CA ALA A 29 -3.81 -2.10 -3.57
C ALA A 29 -4.66 -3.35 -3.89
N ALA A 30 -5.18 -3.40 -5.11
CA ALA A 30 -6.14 -4.38 -5.59
C ALA A 30 -5.82 -4.81 -7.03
N ASN A 31 -6.25 -6.00 -7.42
CA ASN A 31 -6.22 -6.46 -8.81
C ASN A 31 -7.20 -5.67 -9.70
N SER A 32 -7.37 -6.07 -10.96
CA SER A 32 -8.21 -5.35 -11.94
C SER A 32 -9.73 -5.54 -11.75
N GLU A 33 -10.17 -6.39 -10.83
CA GLU A 33 -11.57 -6.81 -10.70
C GLU A 33 -12.16 -6.64 -9.29
N GLU A 34 -11.40 -6.13 -8.33
CA GLU A 34 -11.82 -6.02 -6.94
C GLU A 34 -11.65 -4.61 -6.35
N SER A 35 -12.38 -4.34 -5.28
CA SER A 35 -12.28 -3.08 -4.55
C SER A 35 -11.07 -3.05 -3.61
N SER A 36 -10.59 -1.84 -3.32
CA SER A 36 -9.76 -1.60 -2.14
C SER A 36 -10.63 -1.43 -0.89
N TYR A 37 -10.00 -1.38 0.28
CA TYR A 37 -10.69 -1.41 1.57
C TYR A 37 -10.25 -0.23 2.44
N ALA A 38 -11.22 0.43 3.06
CA ALA A 38 -11.00 1.36 4.16
C ALA A 38 -10.73 0.59 5.46
N CYS A 39 -10.08 1.23 6.43
CA CYS A 39 -9.75 0.67 7.73
C CYS A 39 -9.73 1.74 8.83
N TYR A 40 -9.66 1.31 10.09
CA TYR A 40 -9.62 2.17 11.27
C TYR A 40 -10.84 3.11 11.38
N PHE A 41 -12.00 2.53 11.68
CA PHE A 41 -13.17 3.33 12.01
C PHE A 41 -12.94 4.13 13.30
N ASP A 42 -13.30 5.41 13.31
CA ASP A 42 -13.22 6.27 14.50
C ASP A 42 -14.63 6.72 14.89
N ASP A 43 -15.18 6.12 15.95
CA ASP A 43 -16.54 6.41 16.46
C ASP A 43 -16.77 7.90 16.75
N LYS A 44 -15.73 8.60 17.21
CA LYS A 44 -15.83 10.01 17.56
C LYS A 44 -15.96 10.91 16.33
N ARG A 45 -15.34 10.53 15.22
CA ARG A 45 -15.37 11.24 13.94
C ARG A 45 -16.45 10.70 13.01
N GLY A 46 -16.98 9.50 13.27
CA GLY A 46 -17.95 8.83 12.43
C GLY A 46 -17.41 8.56 11.03
N THR A 47 -16.15 8.14 10.91
CA THR A 47 -15.52 7.88 9.61
C THR A 47 -14.30 6.98 9.74
N TYR A 48 -13.85 6.41 8.61
CA TYR A 48 -12.62 5.63 8.51
C TYR A 48 -11.42 6.56 8.34
N LEU A 49 -10.31 6.24 9.02
CA LEU A 49 -9.13 7.10 9.05
C LEU A 49 -8.07 6.74 8.01
N GLY A 50 -8.18 5.59 7.36
CA GLY A 50 -7.25 5.19 6.32
C GLY A 50 -7.76 4.09 5.42
N ASP A 51 -6.91 3.66 4.51
CA ASP A 51 -7.15 2.56 3.58
C ASP A 51 -6.14 1.43 3.83
N SER A 52 -6.59 0.18 3.79
CA SER A 52 -5.84 -1.01 4.23
C SER A 52 -4.47 -1.07 3.56
N TYR A 53 -4.38 -1.01 2.22
CA TYR A 53 -3.08 -1.03 1.55
C TYR A 53 -2.21 0.17 1.93
N SER A 54 -2.81 1.36 1.98
CA SER A 54 -2.10 2.61 2.27
C SER A 54 -1.48 2.64 3.65
N VAL A 55 -2.24 2.31 4.69
CA VAL A 55 -1.72 2.31 6.06
C VAL A 55 -0.62 1.27 6.23
N GLN A 56 -0.71 0.14 5.53
CA GLN A 56 0.28 -0.93 5.65
C GLN A 56 1.66 -0.51 5.16
N TRP A 57 1.74 0.15 4.00
CA TRP A 57 3.04 0.59 3.50
C TRP A 57 3.57 1.80 4.27
N MET A 58 2.70 2.71 4.73
CA MET A 58 3.12 3.88 5.51
C MET A 58 3.61 3.49 6.90
N GLU A 59 2.89 2.61 7.61
CA GLU A 59 3.27 2.13 8.95
C GLU A 59 4.53 1.25 8.90
N ASP A 60 4.71 0.44 7.85
CA ASP A 60 5.94 -0.30 7.59
C ASP A 60 7.12 0.67 7.40
N SER A 61 6.97 1.67 6.53
CA SER A 61 7.99 2.70 6.34
C SER A 61 8.26 3.54 7.60
N ASP A 62 7.29 3.60 8.53
CA ASP A 62 7.48 4.28 9.80
C ASP A 62 8.34 3.48 10.78
N GLN A 63 8.26 2.15 10.74
CA GLN A 63 8.92 1.21 11.64
C GLN A 63 10.27 0.69 11.12
N GLU A 64 10.44 0.60 9.81
CA GLU A 64 11.61 -0.02 9.20
C GLU A 64 12.76 0.97 8.96
N VAL A 65 13.98 0.43 8.80
CA VAL A 65 15.15 1.22 8.38
C VAL A 65 15.21 1.22 6.86
N LEU A 66 14.68 2.27 6.24
CA LEU A 66 14.50 2.38 4.78
C LEU A 66 15.77 2.30 3.93
N THR A 67 16.95 2.47 4.54
CA THR A 67 18.26 2.29 3.88
C THR A 67 18.68 0.83 3.79
N THR A 68 17.95 -0.07 4.44
CA THR A 68 18.18 -1.52 4.43
C THR A 68 17.04 -2.29 3.78
N GLU A 69 15.82 -1.76 3.85
CA GLU A 69 14.66 -2.37 3.24
C GLU A 69 14.59 -2.08 1.74
N THR A 70 14.33 -3.12 0.95
CA THR A 70 14.05 -3.00 -0.49
C THR A 70 12.57 -2.84 -0.75
N LEU A 71 12.21 -2.20 -1.88
CA LEU A 71 10.82 -2.12 -2.34
C LEU A 71 10.17 -3.51 -2.44
N GLN A 72 10.92 -4.53 -2.86
CA GLN A 72 10.44 -5.92 -2.94
C GLN A 72 10.12 -6.51 -1.55
N LYS A 73 10.93 -6.20 -0.52
CA LYS A 73 10.66 -6.64 0.85
C LYS A 73 9.39 -5.97 1.36
N GLN A 74 9.29 -4.65 1.21
CA GLN A 74 8.10 -3.88 1.57
C GLN A 74 6.85 -4.40 0.84
N PHE A 75 6.91 -4.63 -0.48
CA PHE A 75 5.80 -5.21 -1.25
C PHE A 75 5.32 -6.56 -0.67
N LYS A 76 6.25 -7.45 -0.30
CA LYS A 76 5.89 -8.75 0.29
C LYS A 76 5.23 -8.61 1.66
N ILE A 77 5.65 -7.63 2.46
CA ILE A 77 5.02 -7.31 3.75
C ILE A 77 3.60 -6.79 3.49
N ILE A 78 3.45 -5.74 2.66
CA ILE A 78 2.16 -5.15 2.34
C ILE A 78 1.19 -6.20 1.77
N LYS A 79 1.65 -7.03 0.83
CA LYS A 79 0.85 -8.11 0.23
C LYS A 79 0.41 -9.18 1.23
N LYS A 80 1.21 -9.44 2.27
CA LYS A 80 0.87 -10.39 3.32
C LYS A 80 -0.12 -9.80 4.32
N GLU A 81 0.02 -8.51 4.63
CA GLU A 81 -0.75 -7.87 5.68
C GLU A 81 -2.06 -7.24 5.15
N THR A 82 -2.15 -6.90 3.86
CA THR A 82 -3.39 -6.49 3.19
C THR A 82 -4.13 -7.74 2.72
N THR A 83 -5.08 -8.23 3.52
CA THR A 83 -5.70 -9.55 3.28
C THR A 83 -7.02 -9.48 2.51
N GLU A 84 -7.57 -8.28 2.39
CA GLU A 84 -8.92 -8.05 1.85
C GLU A 84 -8.94 -7.94 0.33
N SER A 85 -7.77 -7.69 -0.27
CA SER A 85 -7.52 -7.55 -1.71
C SER A 85 -6.18 -8.18 -2.11
N HIS A 86 -5.95 -8.33 -3.41
CA HIS A 86 -4.75 -8.89 -4.01
C HIS A 86 -3.80 -7.79 -4.46
N VAL A 87 -2.88 -7.42 -3.58
CA VAL A 87 -1.79 -6.48 -3.91
C VAL A 87 -0.95 -7.03 -5.08
N GLN A 88 -0.79 -6.23 -6.14
CA GLN A 88 -0.02 -6.59 -7.34
C GLN A 88 1.18 -5.65 -7.56
N GLU A 89 2.16 -6.12 -8.32
CA GLU A 89 3.31 -5.34 -8.77
C GLU A 89 3.51 -5.45 -10.30
N PHE A 90 3.94 -4.36 -10.94
CA PHE A 90 4.05 -4.21 -12.39
C PHE A 90 5.32 -3.45 -12.79
N GLY A 91 5.68 -3.56 -14.07
CA GLY A 91 6.78 -2.80 -14.68
C GLY A 91 8.16 -3.45 -14.49
N ASP A 92 9.19 -2.63 -14.30
CA ASP A 92 10.59 -3.05 -14.23
C ASP A 92 10.94 -3.56 -12.82
N MET A 93 10.89 -4.88 -12.62
CA MET A 93 11.19 -5.54 -11.33
C MET A 93 12.64 -5.35 -10.87
N SER A 94 13.56 -4.87 -11.72
CA SER A 94 14.91 -4.51 -11.26
C SER A 94 14.89 -3.32 -10.30
N ILE A 95 13.90 -2.43 -10.43
CA ILE A 95 13.70 -1.30 -9.51
C ILE A 95 13.22 -1.80 -8.14
N ALA A 96 12.43 -2.88 -8.08
CA ALA A 96 11.97 -3.45 -6.81
C ALA A 96 13.13 -3.91 -5.89
N GLN A 97 14.33 -4.14 -6.45
CA GLN A 97 15.52 -4.50 -5.67
C GLN A 97 16.22 -3.30 -5.03
N LEU A 98 15.85 -2.07 -5.38
CA LEU A 98 16.40 -0.86 -4.77
C LEU A 98 15.82 -0.62 -3.38
N HIS A 99 16.56 0.09 -2.55
CA HIS A 99 16.12 0.45 -1.21
C HIS A 99 14.98 1.46 -1.24
N VAL A 100 14.04 1.33 -0.29
CA VAL A 100 12.89 2.24 -0.15
C VAL A 100 13.36 3.70 0.01
N SER A 101 14.47 3.91 0.72
CA SER A 101 15.06 5.25 0.94
C SER A 101 15.48 6.01 -0.32
N GLU A 102 15.66 5.33 -1.45
CA GLU A 102 15.96 5.99 -2.73
C GLU A 102 14.71 6.70 -3.31
N PHE A 103 13.51 6.38 -2.80
CA PHE A 103 12.23 6.95 -3.26
C PHE A 103 11.47 7.69 -2.16
N GLN A 104 11.51 7.20 -0.92
CA GLN A 104 10.81 7.79 0.22
C GLN A 104 11.73 8.63 1.12
N GLY A 105 13.01 8.79 0.72
CA GLY A 105 14.00 9.58 1.43
C GLY A 105 14.79 8.79 2.47
N ARG A 106 15.95 9.35 2.84
CA ARG A 106 16.82 8.78 3.87
C ARG A 106 16.34 9.27 5.23
N LYS A 107 15.69 8.37 5.97
CA LYS A 107 15.20 8.63 7.32
C LYS A 107 16.39 8.63 8.28
N ASP A 108 16.83 9.82 8.72
CA ASP A 108 17.75 9.97 9.87
C ASP A 108 17.00 9.86 11.21
N SER A 109 15.66 9.80 11.18
CA SER A 109 14.82 9.69 12.36
C SER A 109 14.62 8.24 12.81
N LYS A 110 14.46 8.08 14.14
CA LYS A 110 14.29 6.75 14.75
C LYS A 110 12.98 6.10 14.26
N PRO A 111 12.94 4.76 14.13
CA PRO A 111 11.72 4.00 13.95
C PRO A 111 10.60 4.45 14.89
N VAL A 112 9.40 4.65 14.34
CA VAL A 112 8.19 4.97 15.10
C VAL A 112 7.42 3.67 15.30
N PHE A 113 7.28 3.24 16.55
CA PHE A 113 6.48 2.04 16.85
C PHE A 113 5.00 2.40 16.93
N VAL A 114 4.20 1.78 16.06
CA VAL A 114 2.74 1.94 16.04
C VAL A 114 2.13 0.73 16.74
N PRO A 115 1.29 0.89 17.77
CA PRO A 115 0.60 -0.23 18.40
C PRO A 115 -0.32 -0.92 17.39
N LYS A 116 -0.44 -2.24 17.47
CA LYS A 116 -1.39 -2.98 16.64
C LYS A 116 -2.82 -2.66 17.09
N VAL A 117 -3.63 -2.15 16.17
CA VAL A 117 -5.05 -1.86 16.35
C VAL A 117 -5.86 -2.81 15.47
N GLU A 118 -7.09 -3.12 15.88
CA GLU A 118 -8.04 -3.81 15.02
C GLU A 118 -8.34 -2.97 13.78
N LYS A 119 -8.41 -3.62 12.63
CA LYS A 119 -8.42 -2.93 11.33
C LYS A 119 -9.81 -2.61 10.79
N ASP A 120 -10.88 -3.11 11.43
CA ASP A 120 -12.29 -2.87 11.10
C ASP A 120 -12.49 -2.56 9.61
N SER A 121 -12.07 -3.48 8.75
CA SER A 121 -11.90 -3.18 7.33
C SER A 121 -13.21 -3.30 6.58
N ILE A 122 -13.50 -2.36 5.69
CA ILE A 122 -14.69 -2.39 4.85
C ILE A 122 -14.36 -2.04 3.40
N ARG A 123 -15.10 -2.61 2.44
CA ARG A 123 -14.94 -2.26 1.03
C ARG A 123 -15.13 -0.76 0.87
N SER A 124 -14.24 -0.11 0.11
CA SER A 124 -14.29 1.34 -0.12
C SER A 124 -15.68 1.79 -0.62
N ARG A 125 -16.33 0.98 -1.46
CA ARG A 125 -17.68 1.25 -1.99
C ARG A 125 -18.77 1.20 -0.92
N ASP A 126 -18.59 0.51 0.20
CA ASP A 126 -19.61 0.31 1.23
C ASP A 126 -19.47 1.29 2.40
N VAL A 127 -18.33 2.00 2.51
CA VAL A 127 -18.03 3.00 3.57
C VAL A 127 -19.19 3.96 3.83
N HIS A 128 -19.75 4.54 2.77
CA HIS A 128 -20.78 5.56 2.88
C HIS A 128 -22.14 5.04 3.36
N ILE A 129 -22.39 3.73 3.27
CA ILE A 129 -23.63 3.08 3.72
C ILE A 129 -23.53 2.70 5.21
N GLU A 130 -22.31 2.48 5.70
CA GLU A 130 -22.05 1.95 7.05
C GLU A 130 -21.81 3.05 8.10
N ILE A 131 -21.54 4.28 7.66
CA ILE A 131 -21.43 5.46 8.53
C ILE A 131 -22.80 5.99 9.03
N VAL A 132 -23.92 5.37 8.60
CA VAL A 132 -25.30 5.86 8.87
C VAL A 132 -25.77 5.61 10.29
#